data_AF-A0AAD9DFR9-F1
#
_entry.id   AF-A0AAD9DFR9-F1
#
_cell.length_a   1.000
_cell.length_b   1.000
_cell.length_c   1.000
_cell.angle_alpha   90.00
_cell.angle_beta   90.00
_cell.angle_gamma   90.00
#
_symmetry.space_group_name_H-M   'P 1'
#
loop_
_entity.id
_entity.type
_entity.pdbx_description
1 polymer ?
#
loop_
_entity_poly.entity_id
_entity_poly.type
_entity_poly.pdbx_seq_one_letter_code
_entity_poly.pdbx_strand_id
1 'polypeptide(L)'
;MKSFLQDLMIAKKKETRGPSKKEEESPAEEVSNESKRARPNDDNQSPGQPNEKIPLLPGYINVDIDKETPMVAITTEELDFTWEELEMLQDACVLSGVGPRAGKRLVNVFKLMKIIWYRRDQTPDVDTPFELRMKEACVLILALYASSSKSLRLGMCKVLAKVEQTRSMPGCDNLKVFIEQTLKERGTGQAKNNLLTMIHDGKCSRILEKVVWGEDEEKWNLTRKDLRLLRSFSFVGEYSEPVDGNGIHHPSSTDTRN
;
A
#
# COMPACT_ATOMS: atom_id res chain seq x y z
N MET A 1 4.55 13.65 -7.84
CA MET A 1 3.87 12.34 -8.07
C MET A 1 3.49 12.19 -9.54
N LYS A 2 2.81 13.17 -10.13
CA LYS A 2 2.52 13.20 -11.59
C LYS A 2 3.77 12.93 -12.44
N SER A 3 4.91 13.57 -12.16
CA SER A 3 6.17 13.33 -12.89
C SER A 3 6.66 11.89 -12.81
N PHE A 4 6.80 11.31 -11.61
CA PHE A 4 7.31 9.95 -11.44
C PHE A 4 6.46 8.88 -12.15
N LEU A 5 5.14 8.92 -12.00
CA LEU A 5 4.28 7.96 -12.69
C LEU A 5 4.21 8.23 -14.20
N GLN A 6 4.29 9.49 -14.61
CA GLN A 6 4.41 9.85 -16.02
C GLN A 6 5.73 9.32 -16.61
N ASP A 7 6.84 9.39 -15.89
CA ASP A 7 8.12 8.82 -16.31
C ASP A 7 8.02 7.30 -16.43
N LEU A 8 7.36 6.63 -15.49
CA LEU A 8 7.11 5.19 -15.53
C LEU A 8 6.24 4.79 -16.74
N MET A 9 5.19 5.56 -17.00
CA MET A 9 4.33 5.39 -18.18
C MET A 9 5.08 5.66 -19.48
N ILE A 10 5.93 6.69 -19.53
CA ILE A 10 6.77 6.99 -20.70
C ILE A 10 7.77 5.86 -20.94
N ALA A 11 8.40 5.33 -19.89
CA ALA A 11 9.30 4.21 -19.98
C ALA A 11 8.59 2.97 -20.55
N LYS A 12 7.40 2.62 -20.05
CA LYS A 12 6.62 1.48 -20.57
C LYS A 12 6.15 1.69 -22.01
N LYS A 13 5.76 2.92 -22.37
CA LYS A 13 5.37 3.28 -23.75
C LYS A 13 6.55 3.21 -24.75
N LYS A 14 7.79 3.42 -24.28
CA LYS A 14 8.99 3.24 -25.10
C LYS A 14 9.30 1.77 -25.31
N GLU A 15 9.06 0.92 -24.31
CA GLU A 15 9.27 -0.53 -24.39
C GLU A 15 8.32 -1.21 -25.39
N THR A 16 7.05 -0.79 -25.46
CA THR A 16 6.07 -1.36 -26.41
C THR A 16 6.28 -0.92 -27.85
N ARG A 17 6.98 0.20 -28.08
CA ARG A 17 7.48 0.57 -29.40
C ARG A 17 8.77 -0.20 -29.64
N GLY A 18 8.63 -1.47 -30.05
CA GLY A 18 9.76 -2.34 -30.39
C GLY A 18 10.80 -1.65 -31.26
N PRO A 19 12.07 -2.10 -31.24
CA PRO A 19 13.20 -1.39 -31.83
C PRO A 19 12.89 -1.06 -33.28
N SER A 20 12.58 0.22 -33.53
CA SER A 20 12.45 0.74 -34.87
C SER A 20 13.82 0.54 -35.50
N LYS A 21 13.92 -0.33 -36.51
CA LYS A 21 15.12 -0.59 -37.30
C LYS A 21 15.66 0.75 -37.78
N LYS A 22 16.55 1.36 -37.00
CA LYS A 22 17.37 2.47 -37.45
C LYS A 22 18.63 1.84 -38.00
N GLU A 23 18.81 2.07 -39.29
CA GLU A 23 20.03 1.79 -40.02
C GLU A 23 21.23 2.32 -39.24
N GLU A 24 22.24 1.45 -39.23
CA GLU A 24 23.44 1.49 -38.44
C GLU A 24 24.39 2.53 -39.04
N GLU A 25 24.48 3.71 -38.42
CA GLU A 25 25.57 4.65 -38.65
C GLU A 25 26.42 4.75 -37.38
N SER A 26 27.55 4.05 -37.43
CA SER A 26 28.73 4.17 -36.55
C SER A 26 29.25 5.62 -36.62
N PRO A 27 29.69 6.26 -35.50
CA PRO A 27 31.08 6.02 -35.07
C PRO A 27 31.41 6.19 -33.57
N ALA A 28 32.49 5.47 -33.21
CA ALA A 28 33.66 5.85 -32.41
C ALA A 28 33.52 6.24 -30.92
N GLU A 29 34.28 5.48 -30.09
CA GLU A 29 35.30 5.91 -29.09
C GLU A 29 35.00 7.17 -28.23
N GLU A 30 35.24 7.26 -26.92
CA GLU A 30 36.25 6.65 -26.05
C GLU A 30 36.04 7.18 -24.60
N VAL A 31 36.85 6.65 -23.68
CA VAL A 31 37.25 7.17 -22.35
C VAL A 31 36.41 6.78 -21.13
N SER A 32 36.91 5.72 -20.49
CA SER A 32 36.69 5.34 -19.10
C SER A 32 37.34 6.34 -18.13
N ASN A 33 36.67 6.59 -17.00
CA ASN A 33 37.36 7.09 -15.81
C ASN A 33 36.75 6.46 -14.55
N GLU A 34 37.50 5.51 -14.01
CA GLU A 34 37.20 4.69 -12.85
C GLU A 34 37.72 5.37 -11.59
N SER A 35 36.85 6.08 -10.86
CA SER A 35 37.22 6.71 -9.58
C SER A 35 36.90 5.78 -8.41
N LYS A 36 37.89 4.96 -8.03
CA LYS A 36 37.91 4.17 -6.79
C LYS A 36 37.85 5.10 -5.56
N ARG A 37 36.75 5.02 -4.79
CA ARG A 37 36.64 5.66 -3.47
C ARG A 37 36.69 4.59 -2.39
N ALA A 38 37.81 4.53 -1.68
CA ALA A 38 38.01 3.69 -0.50
C ALA A 38 37.01 4.07 0.61
N ARG A 39 36.39 3.06 1.22
CA ARG A 39 35.63 3.21 2.47
C ARG A 39 36.53 2.82 3.64
N PRO A 40 36.56 3.58 4.74
CA PRO A 40 37.22 3.15 5.98
C PRO A 40 36.39 2.08 6.68
N ASN A 41 37.10 1.06 7.20
CA ASN A 41 36.59 0.07 8.15
C ASN A 41 36.37 0.77 9.51
N ASP A 42 35.14 0.74 10.02
CA ASP A 42 34.84 1.05 11.40
C ASP A 42 34.57 -0.27 12.14
N ASP A 43 35.61 -0.75 12.81
CA ASP A 43 35.55 -1.80 13.82
C ASP A 43 34.87 -1.24 15.06
N ASN A 44 33.55 -1.42 15.18
CA ASN A 44 32.82 -1.10 16.41
C ASN A 44 32.46 -2.40 17.13
N GLN A 45 33.35 -2.80 18.04
CA GLN A 45 33.11 -3.85 19.03
C GLN A 45 31.96 -3.42 19.96
N SER A 46 30.83 -4.12 19.88
CA SER A 46 29.75 -3.97 20.85
C SER A 46 30.01 -4.89 22.05
N PRO A 47 30.03 -4.36 23.30
CA PRO A 47 30.20 -5.17 24.50
C PRO A 47 28.98 -6.05 24.75
N GLY A 48 29.24 -7.30 25.13
CA GLY A 48 28.26 -8.34 25.38
C GLY A 48 27.27 -7.97 26.49
N GLN A 49 25.98 -8.10 26.18
CA GLN A 49 24.92 -8.05 27.19
C GLN A 49 24.75 -9.41 27.87
N PRO A 50 24.45 -9.42 29.18
CA PRO A 50 24.22 -10.62 29.96
C PRO A 50 22.92 -11.31 29.53
N ASN A 51 23.02 -12.64 29.54
CA ASN A 51 22.05 -13.62 29.09
C ASN A 51 20.80 -13.61 29.99
N GLU A 52 19.81 -12.76 29.69
CA GLU A 52 18.50 -12.81 30.32
C GLU A 52 17.72 -14.03 29.80
N LYS A 53 17.40 -14.94 30.73
CA LYS A 53 16.60 -16.14 30.49
C LYS A 53 15.21 -15.75 30.01
N ILE A 54 14.99 -15.86 28.70
CA ILE A 54 13.66 -15.71 28.08
C ILE A 54 12.75 -16.84 28.61
N PRO A 55 11.56 -16.51 29.17
CA PRO A 55 10.59 -17.51 29.57
C PRO A 55 10.13 -18.32 28.37
N LEU A 56 10.24 -19.65 28.45
CA LEU A 56 9.74 -20.60 27.46
C LEU A 56 8.22 -20.41 27.31
N LEU A 57 7.78 -19.83 26.19
CA LEU A 57 6.37 -19.73 25.85
C LEU A 57 5.82 -21.15 25.56
N PRO A 58 4.70 -21.55 26.19
CA PRO A 58 4.07 -22.83 25.94
C PRO A 58 3.27 -22.77 24.63
N GLY A 59 3.60 -23.65 23.68
CA GLY A 59 2.79 -23.89 22.49
C GLY A 59 3.51 -23.59 21.17
N TYR A 60 4.62 -24.28 20.91
CA TYR A 60 5.10 -24.46 19.54
C TYR A 60 4.11 -25.37 18.82
N ILE A 61 3.32 -24.78 17.92
CA ILE A 61 2.51 -25.52 16.96
C ILE A 61 3.52 -26.21 16.03
N ASN A 62 3.65 -27.54 16.13
CA ASN A 62 4.30 -28.35 15.10
C ASN A 62 3.47 -28.23 13.83
N VAL A 63 3.77 -27.22 13.02
CA VAL A 63 3.33 -27.18 11.64
C VAL A 63 4.24 -28.17 10.93
N ASP A 64 3.68 -29.26 10.39
CA ASP A 64 4.41 -30.18 9.52
C ASP A 64 4.85 -29.42 8.25
N ILE A 65 6.05 -28.82 8.30
CA ILE A 65 6.72 -28.12 7.19
C ILE A 65 7.51 -29.16 6.39
N ASP A 66 6.92 -30.30 6.01
CA ASP A 66 7.68 -31.38 5.32
C ASP A 66 6.99 -31.89 4.04
N LYS A 67 6.23 -31.02 3.38
CA LYS A 67 5.96 -31.17 1.95
C LYS A 67 6.64 -30.05 1.20
N GLU A 68 7.88 -30.31 0.78
CA GLU A 68 8.62 -29.50 -0.21
C GLU A 68 7.81 -29.47 -1.51
N THR A 69 6.83 -28.58 -1.57
CA THR A 69 6.22 -28.20 -2.83
C THR A 69 7.30 -27.46 -3.61
N PRO A 70 7.63 -27.89 -4.85
CA PRO A 70 8.68 -27.26 -5.62
C PRO A 70 8.36 -25.77 -5.76
N MET A 71 9.26 -24.90 -5.29
CA MET A 71 9.14 -23.46 -5.47
C MET A 71 9.18 -23.15 -6.97
N VAL A 72 8.01 -22.96 -7.57
CA VAL A 72 7.91 -22.44 -8.92
C VAL A 72 8.43 -21.00 -8.88
N ALA A 73 9.54 -20.75 -9.59
CA ALA A 73 10.07 -19.41 -9.75
C ALA A 73 9.05 -18.55 -10.50
N ILE A 74 8.62 -17.44 -9.90
CA ILE A 74 7.74 -16.46 -10.56
C ILE A 74 8.57 -15.81 -11.67
N THR A 75 8.02 -15.80 -12.88
CA THR A 75 8.71 -15.14 -13.99
C THR A 75 8.73 -13.63 -13.76
N THR A 76 9.79 -12.95 -14.17
CA THR A 76 9.88 -11.49 -14.03
C THR A 76 8.79 -10.76 -14.82
N GLU A 77 8.27 -11.37 -15.89
CA GLU A 77 7.22 -10.82 -16.75
C GLU A 77 5.88 -10.68 -16.01
N GLU A 78 5.54 -11.60 -15.10
CA GLU A 78 4.31 -11.54 -14.31
C GLU A 78 4.33 -10.40 -13.27
N LEU A 79 5.52 -9.89 -12.95
CA LEU A 79 5.73 -8.77 -12.03
C LEU A 79 5.71 -7.41 -12.70
N ASP A 80 5.70 -7.38 -14.03
CA ASP A 80 5.57 -6.15 -14.79
C ASP A 80 4.16 -5.60 -14.70
N PHE A 81 4.07 -4.28 -14.76
CA PHE A 81 2.77 -3.63 -14.79
C PHE A 81 2.21 -3.62 -16.21
N THR A 82 0.93 -4.00 -16.32
CA THR A 82 0.16 -3.69 -17.53
C THR A 82 -0.13 -2.20 -17.58
N TRP A 83 -0.56 -1.72 -18.76
CA TRP A 83 -0.90 -0.31 -18.91
C TRP A 83 -2.10 0.08 -18.04
N GLU A 84 -3.08 -0.81 -17.94
CA GLU A 84 -4.31 -0.64 -17.15
C GLU A 84 -3.99 -0.56 -15.65
N GLU A 85 -3.04 -1.37 -15.17
CA GLU A 85 -2.58 -1.33 -13.79
C GLU A 85 -1.85 -0.01 -13.47
N LEU A 86 -1.01 0.49 -14.40
CA LEU A 86 -0.33 1.78 -14.23
C LEU A 86 -1.31 2.95 -14.20
N GLU A 87 -2.31 2.94 -15.09
CA GLU A 87 -3.37 3.95 -15.13
C GLU A 87 -4.19 3.92 -13.84
N MET A 88 -4.60 2.74 -13.38
CA MET A 88 -5.30 2.54 -12.11
C MET A 88 -4.50 3.05 -10.90
N LEU A 89 -3.20 2.74 -10.82
CA LEU A 89 -2.30 3.27 -9.79
C LEU A 89 -2.22 4.80 -9.84
N GLN A 90 -2.08 5.36 -11.04
CA GLN A 90 -2.00 6.80 -11.23
C GLN A 90 -3.27 7.50 -10.77
N ASP A 91 -4.42 6.97 -11.18
CA ASP A 91 -5.72 7.48 -10.81
C ASP A 91 -5.93 7.44 -9.29
N ALA A 92 -5.65 6.30 -8.66
CA ALA A 92 -5.77 6.14 -7.22
C ALA A 92 -4.85 7.12 -6.46
N CYS A 93 -3.60 7.30 -6.93
CA CYS A 93 -2.65 8.23 -6.32
C CYS A 93 -3.07 9.70 -6.45
N VAL A 94 -3.57 10.09 -7.63
CA VAL A 94 -4.05 11.46 -7.90
C VAL A 94 -5.28 11.74 -7.06
N LEU A 95 -6.25 10.83 -7.08
CA LEU A 95 -7.52 10.97 -6.37
C LEU A 95 -7.31 11.07 -4.85
N SER A 96 -6.41 10.25 -4.30
CA SER A 96 -6.14 10.20 -2.86
C SER A 96 -5.11 11.25 -2.40
N GLY A 97 -4.50 12.01 -3.30
CA GLY A 97 -3.48 13.00 -2.94
C GLY A 97 -2.22 12.38 -2.33
N VAL A 98 -1.74 11.25 -2.88
CA VAL A 98 -0.56 10.52 -2.40
C VAL A 98 0.72 11.30 -2.71
N GLY A 99 1.59 11.47 -1.71
CA GLY A 99 2.89 12.11 -1.87
C GLY A 99 3.88 11.27 -2.72
N PRO A 100 4.93 11.86 -3.31
CA PRO A 100 5.87 11.12 -4.18
C PRO A 100 6.55 9.93 -3.50
N ARG A 101 6.92 10.07 -2.21
CA ARG A 101 7.56 8.99 -1.43
C ARG A 101 6.60 7.83 -1.20
N ALA A 102 5.42 8.14 -0.66
CA ALA A 102 4.33 7.19 -0.45
C ALA A 102 3.95 6.48 -1.75
N GLY A 103 3.93 7.20 -2.87
CA GLY A 103 3.68 6.67 -4.19
C GLY A 103 4.67 5.61 -4.65
N LYS A 104 5.98 5.87 -4.48
CA LYS A 104 7.02 4.86 -4.75
C LYS A 104 6.85 3.62 -3.88
N ARG A 105 6.50 3.79 -2.61
CA ARG A 105 6.23 2.66 -1.70
C ARG A 105 4.97 1.89 -2.09
N LEU A 106 3.92 2.59 -2.54
CA LEU A 106 2.68 1.98 -3.00
C LEU A 106 2.92 1.10 -4.23
N VAL A 107 3.76 1.54 -5.17
CA VAL A 107 4.20 0.71 -6.30
C VAL A 107 4.87 -0.59 -5.82
N ASN A 108 5.80 -0.50 -4.86
CA ASN A 108 6.46 -1.68 -4.31
C ASN A 108 5.46 -2.63 -3.60
N VAL A 109 4.53 -2.07 -2.81
CA VAL A 109 3.47 -2.84 -2.15
C VAL A 109 2.59 -3.54 -3.17
N PHE A 110 2.22 -2.85 -4.25
CA PHE A 110 1.39 -3.43 -5.28
C PHE A 110 2.10 -4.58 -6.02
N LYS A 111 3.43 -4.49 -6.27
CA LYS A 111 4.21 -5.64 -6.77
C LYS A 111 4.17 -6.84 -5.82
N LEU A 112 4.30 -6.60 -4.51
CA LEU A 112 4.19 -7.67 -3.51
C LEU A 112 2.79 -8.28 -3.49
N MET A 113 1.75 -7.47 -3.65
CA MET A 113 0.38 -7.97 -3.79
C MET A 113 0.19 -8.81 -5.04
N LYS A 114 0.76 -8.39 -6.20
CA LYS A 114 0.76 -9.20 -7.41
C LYS A 114 1.39 -10.57 -7.19
N ILE A 115 2.51 -10.65 -6.47
CA ILE A 115 3.14 -11.95 -6.10
C ILE A 115 2.19 -12.81 -5.26
N ILE A 116 1.53 -12.21 -4.27
CA ILE A 116 0.64 -12.94 -3.36
C ILE A 116 -0.60 -13.44 -4.10
N TRP A 117 -1.22 -12.58 -4.91
CA TRP A 117 -2.34 -12.96 -5.77
C TRP A 117 -1.91 -14.02 -6.76
N TYR A 118 -0.82 -13.83 -7.51
CA TYR A 118 -0.30 -14.82 -8.44
C TYR A 118 -0.14 -16.21 -7.81
N ARG A 119 0.42 -16.29 -6.60
CA ARG A 119 0.58 -17.58 -5.88
C ARG A 119 -0.74 -18.17 -5.41
N ARG A 120 -1.69 -17.34 -5.00
CA ARG A 120 -3.06 -17.76 -4.67
C ARG A 120 -3.80 -18.25 -5.92
N ASP A 121 -3.50 -17.62 -7.05
CA ASP A 121 -4.23 -17.72 -8.31
C ASP A 121 -3.66 -18.81 -9.25
N GLN A 122 -2.68 -19.62 -8.79
CA GLN A 122 -2.14 -20.76 -9.57
C GLN A 122 -3.11 -21.92 -9.74
N THR A 123 -4.33 -21.83 -9.22
CA THR A 123 -5.43 -22.74 -9.55
C THR A 123 -6.08 -22.32 -10.89
N PRO A 124 -6.50 -23.26 -11.76
CA PRO A 124 -7.31 -22.90 -12.92
C PRO A 124 -8.58 -22.13 -12.50
N ASP A 125 -9.02 -21.13 -13.29
CA ASP A 125 -10.25 -20.29 -13.11
C ASP A 125 -10.17 -19.01 -12.24
N VAL A 126 -8.98 -18.48 -11.94
CA VAL A 126 -8.86 -17.48 -10.85
C VAL A 126 -9.09 -16.01 -11.23
N ASP A 127 -8.98 -15.61 -12.49
CA ASP A 127 -9.32 -14.22 -12.89
C ASP A 127 -10.83 -14.01 -13.05
N THR A 128 -11.59 -14.34 -12.01
CA THR A 128 -13.02 -14.04 -11.98
C THR A 128 -13.23 -12.52 -12.04
N PRO A 129 -14.35 -12.05 -12.60
CA PRO A 129 -14.68 -10.62 -12.59
C PRO A 129 -14.68 -10.01 -11.19
N PHE A 130 -14.93 -10.81 -10.14
CA PHE A 130 -14.90 -10.36 -8.76
C PHE A 130 -13.47 -10.05 -8.30
N GLU A 131 -12.51 -10.92 -8.60
CA GLU A 131 -11.11 -10.73 -8.21
C GLU A 131 -10.50 -9.48 -8.85
N LEU A 132 -10.76 -9.25 -10.14
CA LEU A 132 -10.31 -8.04 -10.84
C LEU A 132 -10.84 -6.77 -10.16
N ARG A 133 -12.12 -6.77 -9.76
CA ARG A 133 -12.73 -5.65 -9.02
C ARG A 133 -12.12 -5.49 -7.64
N MET A 134 -11.78 -6.59 -6.97
CA MET A 134 -11.11 -6.58 -5.67
C MET A 134 -9.69 -6.03 -5.78
N LYS A 135 -8.93 -6.41 -6.82
CA LYS A 135 -7.59 -5.88 -7.12
C LYS A 135 -7.67 -4.35 -7.32
N GLU A 136 -8.65 -3.86 -8.09
CA GLU A 136 -8.91 -2.42 -8.29
C GLU A 136 -9.23 -1.69 -6.97
N ALA A 137 -10.13 -2.25 -6.15
CA ALA A 137 -10.49 -1.67 -4.86
C ALA A 137 -9.33 -1.69 -3.86
N CYS A 138 -8.49 -2.73 -3.86
CA CYS A 138 -7.30 -2.82 -3.01
C CYS A 138 -6.31 -1.71 -3.30
N VAL A 139 -6.05 -1.42 -4.58
CA VAL A 139 -5.17 -0.32 -5.00
C VAL A 139 -5.72 1.03 -4.53
N LEU A 140 -7.03 1.26 -4.71
CA LEU A 140 -7.69 2.48 -4.22
C LEU A 140 -7.59 2.62 -2.70
N ILE A 141 -7.88 1.56 -1.94
CA ILE A 141 -7.82 1.57 -0.47
C ILE A 141 -6.39 1.81 0.01
N LEU A 142 -5.38 1.20 -0.61
CA LEU A 142 -3.98 1.48 -0.31
C LEU A 142 -3.63 2.95 -0.58
N ALA A 143 -4.10 3.52 -1.68
CA ALA A 143 -3.85 4.93 -1.99
C ALA A 143 -4.52 5.87 -0.98
N LEU A 144 -5.76 5.58 -0.58
CA LEU A 144 -6.45 6.31 0.49
C LEU A 144 -5.71 6.18 1.83
N TYR A 145 -5.16 5.00 2.11
CA TYR A 145 -4.37 4.72 3.31
C TYR A 145 -2.99 5.40 3.29
N ALA A 146 -2.42 5.63 2.11
CA ALA A 146 -1.17 6.33 1.86
C ALA A 146 -1.34 7.84 1.62
N SER A 147 -2.59 8.34 1.65
CA SER A 147 -2.94 9.74 1.40
C SER A 147 -2.16 10.70 2.27
N SER A 148 -1.87 11.90 1.76
CA SER A 148 -1.32 13.00 2.57
C SER A 148 -2.31 13.55 3.61
N SER A 149 -3.61 13.31 3.45
CA SER A 149 -4.64 13.72 4.40
C SER A 149 -4.72 12.80 5.62
N LYS A 150 -4.47 13.35 6.81
CA LYS A 150 -4.56 12.60 8.09
C LYS A 150 -5.95 12.03 8.34
N SER A 151 -7.01 12.78 8.01
CA SER A 151 -8.38 12.31 8.22
C SER A 151 -8.71 11.10 7.35
N LEU A 152 -8.23 11.08 6.10
CA LEU A 152 -8.37 9.94 5.20
C LEU A 152 -7.64 8.71 5.75
N ARG A 153 -6.35 8.86 6.11
CA ARG A 153 -5.56 7.77 6.68
C ARG A 153 -6.21 7.16 7.92
N LEU A 154 -6.60 8.00 8.88
CA LEU A 154 -7.26 7.55 10.12
C LEU A 154 -8.62 6.90 9.86
N GLY A 155 -9.37 7.41 8.89
CA GLY A 155 -10.61 6.78 8.46
C GLY A 155 -10.39 5.37 7.91
N MET A 156 -9.42 5.22 7.02
CA MET A 156 -9.08 3.92 6.45
C MET A 156 -8.47 2.96 7.49
N CYS A 157 -7.66 3.44 8.45
CA CYS A 157 -7.23 2.63 9.60
C CYS A 157 -8.43 2.00 10.33
N LYS A 158 -9.51 2.77 10.52
CA LYS A 158 -10.73 2.32 11.21
C LYS A 158 -11.50 1.32 10.36
N VAL A 159 -11.63 1.56 9.06
CA VAL A 159 -12.24 0.61 8.11
C VAL A 159 -11.52 -0.74 8.20
N LEU A 160 -10.20 -0.76 8.06
CA LEU A 160 -9.42 -2.00 8.09
C LEU A 160 -9.50 -2.70 9.46
N ALA A 161 -9.51 -1.94 10.56
CA ALA A 161 -9.71 -2.50 11.89
C ALA A 161 -11.12 -3.12 12.05
N LYS A 162 -12.17 -2.49 11.49
CA LYS A 162 -13.53 -3.04 11.50
C LYS A 162 -13.59 -4.35 10.71
N VAL A 163 -12.95 -4.43 9.55
CA VAL A 163 -12.87 -5.67 8.75
C VAL A 163 -12.26 -6.84 9.54
N GLU A 164 -11.24 -6.58 10.37
CA GLU A 164 -10.66 -7.60 11.24
C GLU A 164 -11.64 -8.10 12.31
N GLN A 165 -12.39 -7.17 12.91
CA GLN A 165 -13.35 -7.44 13.98
C GLN A 165 -14.63 -8.13 13.46
N THR A 166 -15.04 -7.82 12.24
CA THR A 166 -16.22 -8.41 11.59
C THR A 166 -15.92 -9.85 11.18
N ARG A 167 -16.30 -10.80 12.05
CA ARG A 167 -16.09 -12.24 11.81
C ARG A 167 -17.10 -12.84 10.84
N SER A 168 -18.35 -12.43 10.96
CA SER A 168 -19.47 -12.85 10.12
C SER A 168 -19.64 -11.89 8.94
N MET A 169 -20.40 -12.30 7.92
CA MET A 169 -20.78 -11.42 6.81
C MET A 169 -21.51 -10.17 7.33
N PRO A 170 -21.13 -8.96 6.90
CA PRO A 170 -21.83 -7.75 7.28
C PRO A 170 -23.23 -7.72 6.66
N GLY A 171 -24.18 -7.05 7.30
CA GLY A 171 -25.55 -6.86 6.77
C GLY A 171 -25.65 -5.87 5.61
N CYS A 172 -24.60 -5.74 4.80
CA CYS A 172 -24.54 -4.90 3.62
C CYS A 172 -23.85 -5.67 2.51
N ASP A 173 -24.15 -5.34 1.25
CA ASP A 173 -23.86 -6.24 0.12
C ASP A 173 -22.59 -5.87 -0.65
N ASN A 174 -22.01 -4.69 -0.37
CA ASN A 174 -20.85 -4.19 -1.10
C ASN A 174 -19.90 -3.32 -0.25
N LEU A 175 -18.68 -3.17 -0.77
CA LEU A 175 -17.56 -2.55 -0.07
C LEU A 175 -17.81 -1.07 0.25
N LYS A 176 -18.45 -0.33 -0.66
CA LYS A 176 -18.76 1.09 -0.43
C LYS A 176 -19.69 1.26 0.77
N VAL A 177 -20.79 0.52 0.82
CA VAL A 177 -21.78 0.61 1.92
C VAL A 177 -21.13 0.22 3.23
N PHE A 178 -20.31 -0.83 3.25
CA PHE A 178 -19.55 -1.23 4.43
C PHE A 178 -18.63 -0.10 4.96
N ILE A 179 -17.89 0.55 4.06
CA ILE A 179 -17.01 1.68 4.40
C ILE A 179 -17.85 2.84 4.96
N GLU A 180 -18.92 3.23 4.28
CA GLU A 180 -19.79 4.33 4.71
C GLU A 180 -20.38 4.07 6.10
N GLN A 181 -20.94 2.88 6.34
CA GLN A 181 -21.49 2.49 7.64
C GLN A 181 -20.42 2.57 8.73
N THR A 182 -19.24 2.01 8.48
CA THR A 182 -18.12 2.04 9.42
C THR A 182 -17.71 3.48 9.79
N LEU A 183 -17.73 4.38 8.80
CA LEU A 183 -17.40 5.79 9.03
C LEU A 183 -18.53 6.56 9.72
N LYS A 184 -19.79 6.18 9.50
CA LYS A 184 -20.97 6.79 10.14
C LYS A 184 -21.05 6.43 11.64
N GLU A 185 -20.76 5.19 12.03
CA GLU A 185 -20.92 4.67 13.41
C GLU A 185 -20.24 5.50 14.53
N ARG A 186 -19.16 6.25 14.27
CA ARG A 186 -18.33 6.85 15.35
C ARG A 186 -18.47 8.36 15.65
N GLY A 187 -19.66 8.96 15.47
CA GLY A 187 -19.98 10.36 15.93
C GLY A 187 -19.72 11.54 14.96
N THR A 188 -20.49 12.62 15.09
CA THR A 188 -20.74 13.73 14.13
C THR A 188 -19.60 14.76 13.90
N GLY A 189 -18.33 14.39 14.07
CA GLY A 189 -17.21 15.33 13.94
C GLY A 189 -16.95 15.82 12.50
N GLN A 190 -16.56 17.10 12.35
CA GLN A 190 -16.28 17.80 11.07
C GLN A 190 -15.27 17.07 10.16
N ALA A 191 -14.32 16.31 10.75
CA ALA A 191 -13.36 15.49 10.02
C ALA A 191 -13.98 14.34 9.21
N LYS A 192 -15.23 13.95 9.50
CA LYS A 192 -15.96 12.92 8.73
C LYS A 192 -16.39 13.39 7.35
N ASN A 193 -16.68 14.68 7.20
CA ASN A 193 -17.26 15.20 5.96
C ASN A 193 -16.29 15.03 4.80
N ASN A 194 -15.01 15.35 4.98
CA ASN A 194 -14.01 15.27 3.91
C ASN A 194 -13.78 13.84 3.39
N LEU A 195 -13.80 12.84 4.28
CA LEU A 195 -13.60 11.45 3.88
C LEU A 195 -14.83 10.89 3.17
N LEU A 196 -16.03 11.16 3.69
CA LEU A 196 -17.26 10.78 3.00
C LEU A 196 -17.36 11.47 1.64
N THR A 197 -17.02 12.75 1.53
CA THR A 197 -16.97 13.45 0.23
C THR A 197 -16.05 12.76 -0.76
N MET A 198 -14.88 12.28 -0.34
CA MET A 198 -13.97 11.56 -1.24
C MET A 198 -14.48 10.15 -1.60
N ILE A 199 -15.16 9.46 -0.70
CA ILE A 199 -15.80 8.17 -1.00
C ILE A 199 -16.98 8.36 -1.96
N HIS A 200 -17.69 9.48 -1.83
CA HIS A 200 -18.77 9.90 -2.73
C HIS A 200 -18.25 10.52 -4.04
N ASP A 201 -16.94 10.68 -4.22
CA ASP A 201 -16.39 11.00 -5.53
C ASP A 201 -16.83 9.93 -6.54
N GLY A 202 -17.28 10.36 -7.71
CA GLY A 202 -17.89 9.46 -8.69
C GLY A 202 -16.97 8.32 -9.13
N LYS A 203 -15.64 8.53 -9.14
CA LYS A 203 -14.68 7.50 -9.51
C LYS A 203 -14.43 6.53 -8.35
N CYS A 204 -14.18 7.05 -7.14
CA CYS A 204 -14.08 6.23 -5.93
C CYS A 204 -15.31 5.34 -5.73
N SER A 205 -16.50 5.96 -5.78
CA SER A 205 -17.78 5.31 -5.54
C SER A 205 -17.97 4.14 -6.49
N ARG A 206 -17.72 4.35 -7.80
CA ARG A 206 -17.87 3.30 -8.82
C ARG A 206 -16.93 2.12 -8.59
N ILE A 207 -15.69 2.35 -8.17
CA ILE A 207 -14.73 1.27 -7.90
C ILE A 207 -15.21 0.43 -6.71
N LEU A 208 -15.59 1.10 -5.61
CA LEU A 208 -16.02 0.42 -4.38
C LEU A 208 -17.37 -0.29 -4.52
N GLU A 209 -18.29 0.24 -5.33
CA GLU A 209 -19.60 -0.37 -5.61
C GLU A 209 -19.51 -1.66 -6.42
N LYS A 210 -18.48 -1.81 -7.26
CA LYS A 210 -18.29 -3.02 -8.08
C LYS A 210 -17.99 -4.26 -7.22
N VAL A 211 -17.38 -4.09 -6.04
CA VAL A 211 -17.06 -5.17 -5.12
C VAL A 211 -18.32 -5.54 -4.32
N VAL A 212 -19.14 -6.39 -4.94
CA VAL A 212 -20.39 -6.91 -4.40
C VAL A 212 -20.18 -8.36 -3.99
N TRP A 213 -20.44 -8.66 -2.71
CA TRP A 213 -20.49 -10.03 -2.20
C TRP A 213 -21.93 -10.52 -2.04
N GLY A 214 -22.91 -9.64 -1.79
CA GLY A 214 -24.31 -10.05 -1.60
C GLY A 214 -24.45 -11.05 -0.45
N GLU A 215 -25.05 -12.21 -0.70
CA GLU A 215 -25.17 -13.31 0.28
C GLU A 215 -24.02 -14.34 0.21
N ASP A 216 -22.99 -14.06 -0.61
CA ASP A 216 -21.87 -14.97 -0.86
C ASP A 216 -20.78 -14.82 0.22
N GLU A 217 -20.77 -15.77 1.17
CA GLU A 217 -19.81 -15.80 2.27
C GLU A 217 -18.36 -16.00 1.79
N GLU A 218 -18.14 -16.70 0.66
CA GLU A 218 -16.81 -16.92 0.11
C GLU A 218 -16.22 -15.61 -0.42
N LYS A 219 -17.02 -14.81 -1.15
CA LYS A 219 -16.62 -13.48 -1.62
C LYS A 219 -16.32 -12.52 -0.47
N TRP A 220 -17.13 -12.54 0.60
CA TRP A 220 -16.83 -11.76 1.79
C TRP A 220 -15.52 -12.21 2.45
N ASN A 221 -15.31 -13.52 2.60
CA ASN A 221 -14.08 -14.07 3.16
C ASN A 221 -12.84 -13.70 2.34
N LEU A 222 -12.95 -13.70 1.01
CA LEU A 222 -11.88 -13.26 0.11
C LEU A 222 -11.60 -11.76 0.27
N THR A 223 -12.65 -10.93 0.23
CA THR A 223 -12.57 -9.48 0.49
C THR A 223 -11.87 -9.20 1.83
N ARG A 224 -12.29 -9.91 2.88
CA ARG A 224 -11.73 -9.77 4.23
C ARG A 224 -10.26 -10.15 4.28
N LYS A 225 -9.85 -11.25 3.62
CA LYS A 225 -8.43 -11.66 3.54
C LYS A 225 -7.58 -10.59 2.85
N ASP A 226 -8.05 -10.08 1.72
CA ASP A 226 -7.30 -9.08 0.94
C ASP A 226 -7.21 -7.74 1.70
N LEU A 227 -8.29 -7.26 2.32
CA LEU A 227 -8.27 -6.06 3.14
C LEU A 227 -7.40 -6.21 4.40
N ARG A 228 -7.36 -7.40 5.01
CA ARG A 228 -6.43 -7.69 6.12
C ARG A 228 -4.97 -7.63 5.65
N LEU A 229 -4.68 -8.16 4.47
CA LEU A 229 -3.36 -8.06 3.86
C LEU A 229 -2.95 -6.60 3.64
N LEU A 230 -3.87 -5.72 3.20
CA LEU A 230 -3.58 -4.29 3.05
C LEU A 230 -3.08 -3.64 4.33
N ARG A 231 -3.65 -4.05 5.48
CA ARG A 231 -3.29 -3.51 6.79
C ARG A 231 -1.85 -3.85 7.20
N SER A 232 -1.33 -5.00 6.75
CA SER A 232 0.07 -5.39 6.96
C SER A 232 1.05 -4.43 6.27
N PHE A 233 0.62 -3.75 5.21
CA PHE A 233 1.40 -2.71 4.55
C PHE A 233 1.19 -1.36 5.24
N SER A 234 1.89 -1.19 6.36
CA SER A 234 1.84 0.05 7.14
C SER A 234 2.51 1.23 6.43
N PHE A 235 1.76 2.33 6.26
CA PHE A 235 2.29 3.65 5.92
C PHE A 235 2.49 4.54 7.16
N VAL A 236 2.38 3.96 8.36
CA VAL A 236 2.61 4.66 9.64
C VAL A 236 4.07 5.12 9.68
N GLY A 237 4.28 6.43 9.87
CA GLY A 237 5.61 7.06 9.92
C GLY A 237 6.00 7.90 8.69
N GLU A 238 5.23 7.89 7.60
CA GLU A 238 5.53 8.77 6.46
C GLU A 238 5.20 10.24 6.69
N TYR A 239 4.28 10.50 7.60
CA TYR A 239 3.83 11.84 7.94
C TYR A 239 4.08 12.03 9.43
N SER A 240 5.32 12.35 9.79
CA SER A 240 5.57 13.06 11.03
C SER A 240 4.81 14.38 10.91
N GLU A 241 3.79 14.57 11.73
CA GLU A 241 3.24 15.91 11.87
C GLU A 241 4.41 16.81 12.27
N PRO A 242 4.58 17.99 11.65
CA PRO A 242 5.39 19.00 12.30
C PRO A 242 4.81 19.08 13.70
N VAL A 243 5.62 18.77 14.71
CA VAL A 243 5.25 19.03 16.09
C VAL A 243 5.02 20.52 16.07
N ASP A 244 3.75 20.93 16.05
CA ASP A 244 3.40 22.34 16.03
C ASP A 244 4.24 22.93 17.15
N GLY A 245 5.18 23.81 16.77
CA GLY A 245 6.13 24.44 17.67
C GLY A 245 5.43 25.44 18.59
N ASN A 246 4.22 25.09 19.05
CA ASN A 246 3.48 25.75 20.09
C ASN A 246 4.26 25.59 21.39
N GLY A 247 5.19 26.53 21.53
CA GLY A 247 5.36 27.26 22.75
C GLY A 247 6.02 26.46 23.85
N ILE A 248 7.35 26.41 23.78
CA ILE A 248 8.07 26.90 24.97
C ILE A 248 7.65 28.37 25.12
N HIS A 249 6.47 28.60 25.69
CA HIS A 249 6.14 29.84 26.34
C HIS A 249 7.12 29.91 27.49
N HIS A 250 8.25 30.59 27.28
CA HIS A 250 9.03 31.08 28.38
C HIS A 250 8.07 31.91 29.24
N PRO A 251 7.82 31.54 30.51
CA PRO A 251 7.05 32.40 31.38
C PRO A 251 7.81 33.70 31.49
N SER A 252 7.28 34.78 30.89
CA SER A 252 7.80 36.12 31.20
C SER A 252 7.41 36.39 32.64
N SER A 253 8.39 36.32 33.54
CA SER A 253 8.26 36.86 34.89
C SER A 253 7.87 38.33 34.79
N THR A 254 6.58 38.63 34.95
CA THR A 254 6.13 39.96 35.36
C THR A 254 6.32 40.04 36.87
N ASP A 255 7.49 40.57 37.23
CA ASP A 255 7.84 41.08 38.54
C ASP A 255 6.75 42.08 38.97
N THR A 256 5.92 41.70 39.95
CA THR A 256 4.94 42.61 40.56
C THR A 256 5.48 42.96 41.94
N ARG A 257 6.19 44.10 42.03
CA ARG A 257 6.47 44.76 43.30
C ARG A 257 5.29 45.64 43.68
N ASN A 258 4.73 45.40 44.86
CA ASN A 258 4.09 46.40 45.72
C ASN A 258 4.65 46.23 47.12
#